data_AF-A0A1V6C4S1-F1
#
_entry.id   AF-A0A1V6C4S1-F1
#
_cell.length_a   1.000
_cell.length_b   1.000
_cell.length_c   1.000
_cell.angle_alpha   90.00
_cell.angle_beta   90.00
_cell.angle_gamma   90.00
#
_symmetry.space_group_name_H-M   'P 1'
#
loop_
_entity.id
_entity.type
_entity.pdbx_description
1 polymer ?
#
loop_
_entity_poly.entity_id
_entity_poly.type
_entity_poly.pdbx_seq_one_letter_code
_entity_poly.pdbx_strand_id
1 'polypeptide(L)'
;MKPRILLITVGLIILTLLISLCLFVYLRISLPVSNLRKEASKLNMYKDTFANLKIFMTGEEIKQLRTMVNDYHVEMAKKFGVDGLVDDQAVHREVKNGRLVSISDSRFWRIKELEDSLPFITKDNLEFLQILGKRFHENLKKQNLPLYRFTISSLLRTEQTQQRLTRKNQNATKGISSHQFGTTVDILFKDFEYTGEDQFTYFYLIKNANNPEFKKADFDKLGEQYSQYLKTILAETLLQLQKEGKCLVIYEKRQPVFHVTIARKF
;
A
#
# COMPACT_ATOMS: atom_id res chain seq x y z
N MET A 1 68.25 0.84 -11.59
CA MET A 1 67.28 1.85 -11.10
C MET A 1 67.85 2.49 -9.83
N LYS A 2 67.92 3.82 -9.71
CA LYS A 2 68.53 4.46 -8.52
C LYS A 2 67.72 4.06 -7.26
N PRO A 3 68.35 3.68 -6.14
CA PRO A 3 67.66 3.18 -4.92
C PRO A 3 66.61 4.16 -4.38
N ARG A 4 66.82 5.47 -4.59
CA ARG A 4 65.84 6.52 -4.27
C ARG A 4 64.53 6.41 -5.08
N ILE A 5 64.60 6.04 -6.36
CA ILE A 5 63.42 5.90 -7.23
C ILE A 5 62.59 4.70 -6.76
N LEU A 6 63.24 3.58 -6.43
CA LEU A 6 62.57 2.38 -5.90
C LEU A 6 61.81 2.68 -4.61
N LEU A 7 62.46 3.39 -3.67
CA LEU A 7 61.86 3.77 -2.39
C LEU A 7 60.60 4.64 -2.58
N ILE A 8 60.65 5.60 -3.50
CA ILE A 8 59.52 6.48 -3.83
C ILE A 8 58.36 5.67 -4.43
N THR A 9 58.64 4.77 -5.38
CA THR A 9 57.59 3.91 -5.98
C THR A 9 56.94 2.98 -4.97
N VAL A 10 57.71 2.37 -4.06
CA VAL A 10 57.16 1.50 -3.00
C VAL A 10 56.29 2.32 -2.04
N GLY A 11 56.74 3.51 -1.66
CA GLY A 11 55.95 4.44 -0.84
C GLY A 11 54.62 4.83 -1.48
N LEU A 12 54.61 5.10 -2.78
CA LEU A 12 53.37 5.39 -3.54
C LEU A 12 52.42 4.19 -3.58
N ILE A 13 52.92 2.97 -3.82
CA ILE A 13 52.10 1.76 -3.83
C ILE A 13 51.45 1.53 -2.45
N ILE A 14 52.23 1.63 -1.36
CA ILE A 14 51.71 1.48 0.00
C ILE A 14 50.63 2.54 0.30
N LEU A 15 50.86 3.80 -0.09
CA LEU A 15 49.89 4.88 0.09
C LEU A 15 48.59 4.59 -0.68
N THR A 16 48.67 4.12 -1.92
CA THR A 16 47.48 3.77 -2.71
C THR A 16 46.70 2.59 -2.12
N LEU A 17 47.39 1.57 -1.60
CA LEU A 17 46.76 0.44 -0.92
C LEU A 17 46.06 0.87 0.38
N LEU A 18 46.66 1.78 1.15
CA LEU A 18 46.06 2.35 2.36
C LEU A 18 44.80 3.16 2.04
N ILE A 19 44.84 4.01 1.02
CA ILE A 19 43.67 4.79 0.58
C ILE A 19 42.55 3.85 0.11
N SER A 20 42.89 2.84 -0.70
CA SER A 20 41.93 1.84 -1.19
C SER A 20 41.30 1.05 -0.03
N LEU A 21 42.08 0.66 0.98
CA LEU A 21 41.59 -0.04 2.16
C LEU A 21 40.66 0.86 2.99
N CYS A 22 41.04 2.13 3.22
CA CYS A 22 40.20 3.09 3.93
C CYS A 22 38.87 3.35 3.21
N LEU A 23 38.91 3.52 1.89
CA LEU A 23 37.71 3.69 1.07
C LEU A 23 36.83 2.44 1.10
N PHE A 24 37.45 1.26 1.01
CA PHE A 24 36.74 -0.02 1.15
C PHE A 24 36.08 -0.13 2.53
N VAL A 25 36.79 0.12 3.63
CA VAL A 25 36.23 0.08 5.00
C VAL A 25 35.10 1.09 5.15
N TYR A 26 35.26 2.32 4.65
CA TYR A 26 34.22 3.34 4.74
C TYR A 26 32.94 2.93 3.98
N LEU A 27 33.05 2.52 2.71
CA LEU A 27 31.91 2.13 1.87
C LEU A 27 31.30 0.77 2.30
N ARG A 28 32.15 -0.19 2.64
CA ARG A 28 31.78 -1.58 2.96
C ARG A 28 31.65 -1.86 4.45
N ILE A 29 31.83 -0.88 5.34
CA ILE A 29 31.52 -1.05 6.77
C ILE A 29 30.84 0.21 7.31
N SER A 30 31.57 1.32 7.48
CA SER A 30 31.15 2.49 8.26
C SER A 30 29.87 3.17 7.77
N LEU A 31 29.75 3.43 6.46
CA LEU A 31 28.60 4.15 5.91
C LEU A 31 27.28 3.37 6.13
N PRO A 32 27.19 2.06 5.80
CA PRO A 32 25.98 1.30 6.12
C PRO A 32 25.69 1.12 7.61
N VAL A 33 26.70 0.97 8.49
CA VAL A 33 26.47 0.97 9.94
C VAL A 33 25.85 2.28 10.41
N SER A 34 26.32 3.42 9.87
CA SER A 34 25.74 4.73 10.20
C SER A 34 24.29 4.87 9.72
N ASN A 35 23.95 4.29 8.55
CA ASN A 35 22.58 4.27 8.05
C ASN A 35 21.67 3.39 8.91
N LEU A 36 22.14 2.20 9.31
CA LEU A 36 21.38 1.33 10.23
C LEU A 36 21.08 2.03 11.57
N ARG A 37 22.05 2.73 12.16
CA ARG A 37 21.83 3.50 13.39
C ARG A 37 20.78 4.60 13.22
N LYS A 38 20.78 5.29 12.07
CA LYS A 38 19.74 6.30 11.75
C LYS A 38 18.37 5.65 11.64
N GLU A 39 18.27 4.48 11.04
CA GLU A 39 17.00 3.75 10.89
C GLU A 39 16.49 3.16 12.21
N ALA A 40 17.38 2.61 13.05
CA ALA A 40 17.03 2.19 14.41
C ALA A 40 16.51 3.38 15.25
N SER A 41 17.15 4.55 15.11
CA SER A 41 16.67 5.79 15.70
C SER A 41 15.31 6.22 15.16
N LYS A 42 15.05 6.09 13.85
CA LYS A 42 13.72 6.34 13.27
C LYS A 42 12.67 5.37 13.80
N LEU A 43 12.97 4.08 13.96
CA LEU A 43 12.02 3.12 14.51
C LEU A 43 11.58 3.53 15.92
N ASN A 44 12.52 3.91 16.78
CA ASN A 44 12.19 4.42 18.12
C ASN A 44 11.40 5.73 18.05
N MET A 45 11.80 6.67 17.20
CA MET A 45 11.06 7.91 16.96
C MET A 45 9.61 7.63 16.50
N TYR A 46 9.40 6.69 15.58
CA TYR A 46 8.07 6.32 15.10
C TYR A 46 7.26 5.61 16.18
N LYS A 47 7.88 4.74 16.99
CA LYS A 47 7.23 4.15 18.18
C LYS A 47 6.71 5.25 19.10
N ASP A 48 7.54 6.23 19.42
CA ASP A 48 7.16 7.36 20.27
C ASP A 48 6.07 8.22 19.60
N THR A 49 6.17 8.46 18.28
CA THR A 49 5.18 9.20 17.52
C THR A 49 3.82 8.50 17.55
N PHE A 50 3.78 7.18 17.28
CA PHE A 50 2.57 6.38 17.37
C PHE A 50 1.99 6.33 18.78
N ALA A 51 2.83 6.16 19.81
CA ALA A 51 2.41 6.11 21.20
C ALA A 51 1.76 7.42 21.67
N ASN A 52 2.21 8.55 21.13
CA ASN A 52 1.67 9.87 21.45
C ASN A 52 0.52 10.30 20.53
N LEU A 53 0.22 9.53 19.49
CA LEU A 53 -0.84 9.85 18.54
C LEU A 53 -2.21 9.67 19.20
N LYS A 54 -3.00 10.74 19.25
CA LYS A 54 -4.35 10.76 19.87
C LYS A 54 -5.43 11.03 18.84
N ILE A 55 -5.40 10.31 17.72
CA ILE A 55 -6.39 10.44 16.65
C ILE A 55 -7.36 9.25 16.65
N PHE A 56 -8.65 9.54 16.55
CA PHE A 56 -9.70 8.55 16.48
C PHE A 56 -10.82 9.08 15.61
N MET A 57 -11.42 8.21 14.80
CA MET A 57 -12.65 8.58 14.11
C MET A 57 -13.75 8.91 15.12
N THR A 58 -14.35 10.07 14.94
CA THR A 58 -15.54 10.50 15.69
C THR A 58 -16.76 9.66 15.31
N GLY A 59 -17.77 9.64 16.18
CA GLY A 59 -19.04 8.96 15.88
C GLY A 59 -19.72 9.53 14.62
N GLU A 60 -19.57 10.83 14.37
CA GLU A 60 -20.11 11.51 13.19
C GLU A 60 -19.38 11.10 11.91
N GLU A 61 -18.05 10.99 11.91
CA GLU A 61 -17.30 10.50 10.76
C GLU A 61 -17.65 9.05 10.42
N ILE A 62 -17.77 8.20 11.44
CA ILE A 62 -18.23 6.81 11.25
C ILE A 62 -19.64 6.79 10.66
N LYS A 63 -20.53 7.69 11.10
CA LYS A 63 -21.89 7.81 10.55
C LYS A 63 -21.86 8.24 9.08
N GLN A 64 -21.04 9.23 8.72
CA GLN A 64 -20.87 9.69 7.33
C GLN A 64 -20.36 8.58 6.41
N LEU A 65 -19.40 7.77 6.89
CA LEU A 65 -18.91 6.58 6.18
C LEU A 65 -19.90 5.40 6.15
N ARG A 66 -21.08 5.53 6.77
CA ARG A 66 -22.14 4.52 6.79
C ARG A 66 -23.46 5.04 6.17
N THR A 67 -23.44 6.25 5.62
CA THR A 67 -24.65 6.89 5.10
C THR A 67 -25.00 6.37 3.71
N MET A 68 -23.99 6.00 2.90
CA MET A 68 -24.21 5.47 1.56
C MET A 68 -24.67 4.01 1.64
N VAL A 69 -25.89 3.75 1.17
CA VAL A 69 -26.43 2.38 1.12
C VAL A 69 -25.88 1.62 -0.08
N ASN A 70 -25.91 0.28 -0.01
CA ASN A 70 -25.36 -0.60 -1.04
C ASN A 70 -25.91 -0.30 -2.45
N ASP A 71 -27.20 0.02 -2.56
CA ASP A 71 -27.86 0.31 -3.84
C ASP A 71 -27.22 1.51 -4.57
N TYR A 72 -26.79 2.54 -3.83
CA TYR A 72 -26.10 3.69 -4.40
C TYR A 72 -24.73 3.32 -4.96
N HIS A 73 -24.03 2.38 -4.32
CA HIS A 73 -22.77 1.85 -4.85
C HIS A 73 -22.99 1.09 -6.16
N VAL A 74 -24.05 0.27 -6.24
CA VAL A 74 -24.40 -0.46 -7.46
C VAL A 74 -24.77 0.50 -8.58
N GLU A 75 -25.54 1.56 -8.30
CA GLU A 75 -25.89 2.59 -9.29
C GLU A 75 -24.64 3.26 -9.87
N MET A 76 -23.72 3.71 -9.01
CA MET A 76 -22.50 4.38 -9.45
C MET A 76 -21.54 3.44 -10.17
N ALA A 77 -21.45 2.19 -9.70
CA ALA A 77 -20.65 1.16 -10.35
C ALA A 77 -21.16 0.87 -11.77
N LYS A 78 -22.48 0.75 -11.97
CA LYS A 78 -23.09 0.62 -13.30
C LYS A 78 -22.82 1.83 -14.19
N LYS A 79 -22.91 3.04 -13.62
CA LYS A 79 -22.76 4.29 -14.36
C LYS A 79 -21.34 4.51 -14.90
N PHE A 80 -20.33 4.12 -14.12
CA PHE A 80 -18.92 4.39 -14.45
C PHE A 80 -18.10 3.16 -14.83
N GLY A 81 -18.65 1.96 -14.65
CA GLY A 81 -17.96 0.71 -14.87
C GLY A 81 -18.31 0.04 -16.18
N VAL A 82 -17.96 -1.24 -16.24
CA VAL A 82 -18.17 -2.12 -17.40
C VAL A 82 -19.23 -3.15 -17.03
N ASP A 83 -20.33 -3.17 -17.79
CA ASP A 83 -21.43 -4.12 -17.58
C ASP A 83 -21.19 -5.44 -18.34
N GLY A 84 -21.99 -6.47 -18.04
CA GLY A 84 -21.99 -7.74 -18.77
C GLY A 84 -20.75 -8.61 -18.52
N LEU A 85 -20.11 -8.48 -17.35
CA LEU A 85 -18.96 -9.28 -16.93
C LEU A 85 -19.41 -10.61 -16.33
N VAL A 86 -20.01 -11.45 -17.19
CA VAL A 86 -20.66 -12.70 -16.77
C VAL A 86 -19.65 -13.71 -16.22
N ASP A 87 -18.50 -13.84 -16.90
CA ASP A 87 -17.45 -14.81 -16.62
C ASP A 87 -16.05 -14.26 -16.93
N ASP A 88 -15.02 -15.07 -16.68
CA ASP A 88 -13.63 -14.68 -16.88
C ASP A 88 -13.34 -14.37 -18.36
N GLN A 89 -14.02 -15.04 -19.31
CA GLN A 89 -13.84 -14.76 -20.73
C GLN A 89 -14.34 -13.36 -21.10
N ALA A 90 -15.49 -12.94 -20.54
CA ALA A 90 -16.00 -11.59 -20.68
C ALA A 90 -14.97 -10.57 -20.15
N VAL A 91 -14.40 -10.81 -18.97
CA VAL A 91 -13.34 -9.95 -18.39
C VAL A 91 -12.15 -9.82 -19.35
N HIS A 92 -11.65 -10.93 -19.90
CA HIS A 92 -10.53 -10.90 -20.83
C HIS A 92 -10.84 -10.17 -22.14
N ARG A 93 -12.09 -10.24 -22.65
CA ARG A 93 -12.53 -9.41 -23.79
C ARG A 93 -12.44 -7.93 -23.45
N GLU A 94 -12.88 -7.55 -22.26
CA GLU A 94 -12.89 -6.17 -21.81
C GLU A 94 -11.50 -5.59 -21.51
N VAL A 95 -10.57 -6.46 -21.12
CA VAL A 95 -9.13 -6.13 -21.08
C VAL A 95 -8.59 -5.88 -22.48
N LYS A 96 -8.90 -6.75 -23.46
CA LYS A 96 -8.49 -6.55 -24.87
C LYS A 96 -9.08 -5.27 -25.48
N ASN A 97 -10.32 -4.94 -25.11
CA ASN A 97 -11.00 -3.71 -25.52
C ASN A 97 -10.46 -2.45 -24.77
N GLY A 98 -9.55 -2.62 -23.82
CA GLY A 98 -8.92 -1.53 -23.07
C GLY A 98 -9.83 -0.83 -22.05
N ARG A 99 -10.99 -1.43 -21.73
CA ARG A 99 -11.95 -0.92 -20.73
C ARG A 99 -11.61 -1.40 -19.32
N LEU A 100 -10.98 -2.57 -19.19
CA LEU A 100 -10.38 -3.07 -17.96
C LEU A 100 -8.87 -3.14 -18.07
N VAL A 101 -8.19 -3.04 -16.93
CA VAL A 101 -6.75 -3.21 -16.79
C VAL A 101 -6.47 -4.16 -15.63
N SER A 102 -5.41 -4.96 -15.77
CA SER A 102 -4.90 -5.73 -14.64
C SER A 102 -4.22 -4.80 -13.63
N ILE A 103 -4.36 -5.11 -12.35
CA ILE A 103 -3.71 -4.39 -11.26
C ILE A 103 -2.88 -5.36 -10.43
N SER A 104 -1.70 -4.92 -10.05
CA SER A 104 -0.78 -5.63 -9.15
C SER A 104 -0.51 -4.80 -7.90
N ASP A 105 0.31 -5.35 -7.00
CA ASP A 105 0.96 -4.57 -5.95
C ASP A 105 1.57 -3.28 -6.48
N SER A 106 1.49 -2.24 -5.66
CA SER A 106 2.12 -0.95 -5.90
C SER A 106 2.80 -0.44 -4.64
N ARG A 107 3.38 0.76 -4.74
CA ARG A 107 3.88 1.49 -3.57
C ARG A 107 2.80 1.94 -2.58
N PHE A 108 1.56 2.04 -3.03
CA PHE A 108 0.45 2.61 -2.24
C PHE A 108 -0.49 1.54 -1.70
N TRP A 109 -0.59 0.41 -2.38
CA TRP A 109 -1.42 -0.72 -1.98
C TRP A 109 -0.72 -2.05 -2.22
N ARG A 110 -1.15 -3.08 -1.51
CA ARG A 110 -0.90 -4.47 -1.85
C ARG A 110 -2.21 -5.19 -2.13
N ILE A 111 -2.18 -6.20 -2.99
CA ILE A 111 -3.32 -7.05 -3.30
C ILE A 111 -3.17 -8.33 -2.50
N LYS A 112 -4.13 -8.59 -1.60
CA LYS A 112 -4.20 -9.89 -0.92
C LYS A 112 -4.48 -10.98 -1.95
N GLU A 113 -4.09 -12.21 -1.64
CA GLU A 113 -4.57 -13.38 -2.39
C GLU A 113 -6.10 -13.34 -2.56
N LEU A 114 -6.55 -13.44 -3.81
CA LEU A 114 -7.94 -13.27 -4.20
C LEU A 114 -8.59 -14.64 -4.44
N GLU A 115 -9.52 -15.02 -3.58
CA GLU A 115 -10.27 -16.28 -3.72
C GLU A 115 -11.55 -16.11 -4.56
N ASP A 116 -12.26 -14.99 -4.34
CA ASP A 116 -13.59 -14.73 -4.88
C ASP A 116 -13.66 -13.42 -5.70
N SER A 117 -12.53 -12.97 -6.23
CA SER A 117 -12.46 -11.81 -7.13
C SER A 117 -11.24 -11.91 -8.04
N LEU A 118 -11.18 -11.07 -9.07
CA LEU A 118 -10.13 -11.03 -10.07
C LEU A 118 -9.37 -9.69 -9.98
N PRO A 119 -8.05 -9.68 -10.25
CA PRO A 119 -7.21 -8.50 -10.14
C PRO A 119 -7.33 -7.59 -11.38
N PHE A 120 -8.57 -7.20 -11.69
CA PHE A 120 -8.90 -6.29 -12.79
C PHE A 120 -9.80 -5.17 -12.29
N ILE A 121 -9.61 -3.97 -12.84
CA ILE A 121 -10.41 -2.78 -12.56
C ILE A 121 -10.50 -1.90 -13.81
N THR A 122 -11.35 -0.87 -13.79
CA THR A 122 -11.34 0.18 -14.82
C THR A 122 -10.11 1.09 -14.68
N LYS A 123 -9.74 1.79 -15.77
CA LYS A 123 -8.66 2.79 -15.75
C LYS A 123 -8.94 3.92 -14.76
N ASP A 124 -10.19 4.41 -14.73
CA ASP A 124 -10.63 5.43 -13.79
C ASP A 124 -10.44 5.01 -12.32
N ASN A 125 -10.73 3.73 -12.02
CA ASN A 125 -10.54 3.20 -10.67
C ASN A 125 -9.05 3.06 -10.32
N LEU A 126 -8.20 2.71 -11.29
CA LEU A 126 -6.75 2.68 -11.08
C LEU A 126 -6.20 4.07 -10.76
N GLU A 127 -6.65 5.10 -11.49
CA GLU A 127 -6.27 6.48 -11.21
C GLU A 127 -6.79 6.95 -9.85
N PHE A 128 -8.03 6.63 -9.49
CA PHE A 128 -8.56 6.87 -8.16
C PHE A 128 -7.69 6.25 -7.05
N LEU A 129 -7.26 4.98 -7.21
CA LEU A 129 -6.39 4.32 -6.23
C LEU A 129 -5.03 5.02 -6.10
N GLN A 130 -4.48 5.57 -7.19
CA GLN A 130 -3.27 6.39 -7.13
C GLN A 130 -3.50 7.69 -6.34
N ILE A 131 -4.64 8.37 -6.55
CA ILE A 131 -5.02 9.56 -5.80
C ILE A 131 -5.18 9.24 -4.31
N LEU A 132 -5.91 8.18 -3.97
CA LEU A 132 -6.09 7.69 -2.61
C LEU A 132 -4.74 7.37 -1.95
N GLY A 133 -3.91 6.60 -2.64
CA GLY A 133 -2.56 6.22 -2.20
C GLY A 133 -1.67 7.42 -1.90
N LYS A 134 -1.59 8.36 -2.84
CA LYS A 134 -0.81 9.58 -2.69
C LYS A 134 -1.28 10.40 -1.49
N ARG A 135 -2.59 10.61 -1.36
CA ARG A 135 -3.14 11.41 -0.26
C ARG A 135 -3.01 10.71 1.10
N PHE A 136 -3.12 9.39 1.13
CA PHE A 136 -2.85 8.60 2.33
C PHE A 136 -1.39 8.76 2.78
N HIS A 137 -0.42 8.61 1.86
CA HIS A 137 0.99 8.84 2.15
C HIS A 137 1.27 10.29 2.60
N GLU A 138 0.64 11.30 1.97
CA GLU A 138 0.74 12.69 2.40
C GLU A 138 0.23 12.90 3.83
N ASN A 139 -0.89 12.26 4.18
CA ASN A 139 -1.46 12.36 5.53
C ASN A 139 -0.62 11.62 6.58
N LEU A 140 0.00 10.48 6.24
CA LEU A 140 0.99 9.82 7.11
C LEU A 140 2.18 10.75 7.39
N LYS A 141 2.72 11.40 6.35
CA LYS A 141 3.86 12.34 6.49
C LYS A 141 3.52 13.53 7.37
N LYS A 142 2.32 14.10 7.25
CA LYS A 142 1.86 15.21 8.12
C LYS A 142 1.86 14.82 9.60
N GLN A 143 1.63 13.55 9.91
CA GLN A 143 1.67 13.00 11.26
C GLN A 143 3.07 12.53 11.67
N ASN A 144 4.10 12.77 10.85
CA ASN A 144 5.47 12.26 11.02
C ASN A 144 5.54 10.73 11.18
N LEU A 145 4.66 10.00 10.48
CA LEU A 145 4.60 8.54 10.51
C LEU A 145 5.38 7.90 9.34
N PRO A 146 5.80 6.63 9.47
CA PRO A 146 6.39 5.90 8.35
C PRO A 146 5.36 5.68 7.24
N LEU A 147 5.84 5.49 6.01
CA LEU A 147 4.95 5.20 4.89
C LEU A 147 4.50 3.74 4.87
N TYR A 148 3.18 3.55 4.95
CA TYR A 148 2.52 2.26 4.81
C TYR A 148 1.66 2.24 3.56
N ARG A 149 1.57 1.06 2.93
CA ARG A 149 0.58 0.74 1.91
C ARG A 149 -0.60 0.00 2.52
N PHE A 150 -1.81 0.29 2.06
CA PHE A 150 -3.02 -0.40 2.50
C PHE A 150 -3.25 -1.70 1.73
N THR A 151 -4.01 -2.63 2.31
CA THR A 151 -4.29 -3.91 1.65
C THR A 151 -5.66 -3.95 1.02
N ILE A 152 -5.72 -4.27 -0.28
CA ILE A 152 -6.95 -4.53 -1.03
C ILE A 152 -7.25 -6.03 -0.95
N SER A 153 -8.45 -6.38 -0.47
CA SER A 153 -8.89 -7.77 -0.30
C SER A 153 -9.89 -8.27 -1.33
N SER A 154 -10.53 -7.36 -2.09
CA SER A 154 -11.44 -7.74 -3.16
C SER A 154 -11.48 -6.65 -4.24
N LEU A 155 -11.57 -7.07 -5.50
CA LEU A 155 -11.70 -6.20 -6.67
C LEU A 155 -12.88 -6.66 -7.54
N LEU A 156 -12.67 -6.91 -8.84
CA LEU A 156 -13.73 -7.30 -9.77
C LEU A 156 -14.28 -8.70 -9.45
N ARG A 157 -15.60 -8.85 -9.43
CA ARG A 157 -16.27 -10.16 -9.37
C ARG A 157 -17.07 -10.38 -10.64
N THR A 158 -16.96 -11.53 -11.28
CA THR A 158 -17.88 -11.88 -12.37
C THR A 158 -19.26 -12.21 -11.81
N GLU A 159 -20.31 -12.14 -12.63
CA GLU A 159 -21.66 -12.57 -12.21
C GLU A 159 -21.65 -14.00 -11.67
N GLN A 160 -20.96 -14.92 -12.35
CA GLN A 160 -20.79 -16.29 -11.90
C GLN A 160 -20.07 -16.39 -10.56
N THR A 161 -19.01 -15.60 -10.36
CA THR A 161 -18.30 -15.57 -9.07
C THR A 161 -19.18 -15.04 -7.95
N GLN A 162 -19.97 -13.99 -8.21
CA GLN A 162 -20.92 -13.45 -7.25
C GLN A 162 -21.99 -14.51 -6.87
N GLN A 163 -22.53 -15.24 -7.85
CA GLN A 163 -23.49 -16.33 -7.60
C GLN A 163 -22.91 -17.48 -6.79
N ARG A 164 -21.63 -17.83 -6.97
CA ARG A 164 -20.96 -18.84 -6.14
C ARG A 164 -20.74 -18.33 -4.72
N LEU A 165 -20.30 -17.08 -4.57
CA LEU A 165 -20.00 -16.46 -3.28
C LEU A 165 -21.24 -16.40 -2.37
N THR A 166 -22.42 -16.07 -2.92
CA THR A 166 -23.67 -15.99 -2.15
C THR A 166 -24.13 -17.32 -1.55
N ARG A 167 -23.61 -18.45 -2.05
CA ARG A 167 -23.90 -19.79 -1.48
C ARG A 167 -23.09 -20.07 -0.21
N LYS A 168 -21.91 -19.46 -0.07
CA LYS A 168 -20.98 -19.71 1.05
C LYS A 168 -20.83 -18.56 2.03
N ASN A 169 -21.13 -17.32 1.61
CA ASN A 169 -20.96 -16.13 2.44
C ASN A 169 -22.31 -15.44 2.69
N GLN A 170 -22.75 -15.46 3.95
CA GLN A 170 -24.00 -14.82 4.38
C GLN A 170 -23.99 -13.28 4.25
N ASN A 171 -22.81 -12.66 4.20
CA ASN A 171 -22.67 -11.22 3.99
C ASN A 171 -22.71 -10.83 2.51
N ALA A 172 -22.66 -11.78 1.58
CA ALA A 172 -22.68 -11.47 0.16
C ALA A 172 -24.09 -11.10 -0.30
N THR A 173 -24.20 -10.00 -1.04
CA THR A 173 -25.46 -9.56 -1.66
C THR A 173 -25.99 -10.62 -2.61
N LYS A 174 -27.24 -11.05 -2.41
CA LYS A 174 -27.92 -12.04 -3.25
C LYS A 174 -28.23 -11.55 -4.66
N GLY A 175 -28.28 -10.23 -4.85
CA GLY A 175 -28.46 -9.56 -6.14
C GLY A 175 -27.16 -9.06 -6.75
N ILE A 176 -27.26 -7.98 -7.52
CA ILE A 176 -26.13 -7.32 -8.18
C ILE A 176 -25.19 -6.71 -7.13
N SER A 177 -23.90 -7.01 -7.24
CA SER A 177 -22.84 -6.38 -6.46
C SER A 177 -22.14 -5.29 -7.28
N SER A 178 -21.77 -4.20 -6.63
CA SER A 178 -20.93 -3.13 -7.17
C SER A 178 -19.57 -3.61 -7.68
N HIS A 179 -19.03 -4.70 -7.10
CA HIS A 179 -17.81 -5.34 -7.59
C HIS A 179 -17.92 -5.90 -9.01
N GLN A 180 -19.12 -6.04 -9.57
CA GLN A 180 -19.31 -6.61 -10.89
C GLN A 180 -18.94 -5.68 -12.05
N PHE A 181 -18.58 -4.43 -11.76
CA PHE A 181 -18.36 -3.41 -12.78
C PHE A 181 -16.91 -2.89 -12.86
N GLY A 182 -15.99 -3.44 -12.04
CA GLY A 182 -14.56 -3.09 -12.04
C GLY A 182 -14.23 -1.73 -11.39
N THR A 183 -15.22 -1.08 -10.77
CA THR A 183 -15.12 0.27 -10.19
C THR A 183 -15.05 0.28 -8.66
N THR A 184 -15.01 -0.91 -8.06
CA THR A 184 -15.20 -1.10 -6.62
C THR A 184 -14.11 -1.99 -6.04
N VAL A 185 -13.60 -1.63 -4.86
CA VAL A 185 -12.60 -2.38 -4.11
C VAL A 185 -12.98 -2.47 -2.63
N ASP A 186 -12.57 -3.56 -1.98
CA ASP A 186 -12.61 -3.69 -0.53
C ASP A 186 -11.20 -3.49 0.03
N ILE A 187 -11.03 -2.55 0.96
CA ILE A 187 -9.75 -2.22 1.60
C ILE A 187 -9.79 -2.63 3.08
N LEU A 188 -8.88 -3.48 3.53
CA LEU A 188 -8.85 -3.99 4.91
C LEU A 188 -8.63 -2.88 5.94
N PHE A 189 -9.30 -2.98 7.09
CA PHE A 189 -9.16 -2.02 8.19
C PHE A 189 -7.83 -2.08 8.93
N LYS A 190 -7.16 -3.23 8.97
CA LYS A 190 -6.05 -3.47 9.91
C LYS A 190 -4.83 -4.12 9.27
N ASP A 191 -4.79 -4.19 7.94
CA ASP A 191 -3.67 -4.81 7.22
C ASP A 191 -2.94 -3.77 6.40
N PHE A 192 -1.82 -3.31 6.96
CA PHE A 192 -0.94 -2.31 6.39
C PHE A 192 0.46 -2.88 6.33
N GLU A 193 1.16 -2.59 5.24
CA GLU A 193 2.52 -3.05 5.05
C GLU A 193 3.46 -1.87 4.96
N TYR A 194 4.57 -1.92 5.70
CA TYR A 194 5.58 -0.88 5.61
C TYR A 194 6.19 -0.92 4.21
N THR A 195 6.15 0.23 3.52
CA THR A 195 6.57 0.33 2.12
C THR A 195 8.09 0.23 1.95
N GLY A 196 8.84 0.56 3.01
CA GLY A 196 10.28 0.74 2.92
C GLY A 196 10.69 1.90 2.02
N GLU A 197 9.76 2.75 1.54
CA GLU A 197 10.07 3.87 0.64
C GLU A 197 10.73 5.06 1.35
N ASP A 198 10.72 5.07 2.67
CA ASP A 198 11.65 5.89 3.44
C ASP A 198 13.11 5.38 3.33
N GLN A 199 13.36 4.32 2.54
CA GLN A 199 14.64 3.66 2.29
C GLN A 199 14.87 3.19 0.83
N PHE A 200 16.14 3.09 0.45
CA PHE A 200 16.65 2.65 -0.85
C PHE A 200 16.70 1.11 -1.01
N THR A 201 16.65 0.65 -2.27
CA THR A 201 16.50 -0.72 -2.79
C THR A 201 17.75 -1.65 -2.73
N TYR A 202 17.48 -2.96 -2.80
CA TYR A 202 18.28 -4.17 -3.13
C TYR A 202 19.74 -4.33 -2.63
N PHE A 203 20.64 -3.36 -2.81
CA PHE A 203 22.04 -3.43 -2.35
C PHE A 203 22.16 -3.41 -0.81
N TYR A 204 21.13 -2.89 -0.14
CA TYR A 204 21.02 -2.75 1.31
C TYR A 204 20.80 -4.10 2.05
N LEU A 205 20.26 -5.11 1.37
CA LEU A 205 19.89 -6.41 1.93
C LEU A 205 21.03 -7.46 1.89
N ILE A 206 22.00 -7.35 0.99
CA ILE A 206 23.11 -8.34 0.91
C ILE A 206 24.10 -8.20 2.08
N LYS A 207 24.20 -7.02 2.71
CA LYS A 207 25.24 -6.66 3.68
C LYS A 207 24.90 -6.94 5.15
N ASN A 208 23.64 -7.28 5.46
CA ASN A 208 23.12 -7.42 6.82
C ASN A 208 22.85 -8.88 7.23
N ALA A 209 23.59 -9.82 6.65
CA ALA A 209 23.32 -11.27 6.74
C ALA A 209 23.44 -11.90 8.14
N ASN A 210 24.13 -11.27 9.11
CA ASN A 210 24.41 -11.86 10.43
C ASN A 210 23.88 -11.04 11.64
N ASN A 211 22.71 -10.35 11.52
CA ASN A 211 21.87 -9.64 12.56
C ASN A 211 22.27 -8.19 13.00
N PRO A 212 21.36 -7.31 13.52
CA PRO A 212 19.88 -7.35 13.54
C PRO A 212 19.08 -6.01 13.43
N GLU A 213 19.62 -4.79 13.24
CA GLU A 213 18.85 -3.55 13.55
C GLU A 213 17.94 -2.96 12.45
N PHE A 214 17.83 -3.61 11.30
CA PHE A 214 16.77 -3.28 10.35
C PHE A 214 16.02 -4.54 9.94
N LYS A 215 14.82 -4.71 10.47
CA LYS A 215 13.86 -5.68 9.97
C LYS A 215 12.65 -4.90 9.50
N LYS A 216 12.34 -4.98 8.20
CA LYS A 216 11.02 -4.59 7.68
C LYS A 216 9.90 -5.13 8.58
N ALA A 217 10.09 -6.35 9.10
CA ALA A 217 9.21 -6.99 10.06
C ALA A 217 8.97 -6.19 11.35
N ASP A 218 9.93 -5.41 11.86
CA ASP A 218 9.72 -4.58 13.06
C ASP A 218 8.82 -3.38 12.77
N PHE A 219 8.91 -2.81 11.57
CA PHE A 219 7.99 -1.77 11.09
C PHE A 219 6.61 -2.36 10.77
N ASP A 220 6.56 -3.52 10.11
CA ASP A 220 5.28 -4.22 9.87
C ASP A 220 4.59 -4.52 11.22
N LYS A 221 5.34 -4.98 12.22
CA LYS A 221 4.84 -5.23 13.58
C LYS A 221 4.40 -3.94 14.28
N LEU A 222 5.07 -2.83 14.03
CA LEU A 222 4.65 -1.50 14.50
C LEU A 222 3.31 -1.09 13.86
N GLY A 223 3.18 -1.28 12.55
CA GLY A 223 1.94 -1.03 11.80
C GLY A 223 0.79 -1.92 12.28
N GLU A 224 1.06 -3.18 12.62
CA GLU A 224 0.10 -4.10 13.24
C GLU A 224 -0.33 -3.60 14.63
N GLN A 225 0.63 -3.26 15.50
CA GLN A 225 0.36 -2.75 16.84
C GLN A 225 -0.49 -1.46 16.82
N TYR A 226 -0.23 -0.58 15.85
CA TYR A 226 -0.86 0.72 15.72
C TYR A 226 -1.85 0.81 14.55
N SER A 227 -2.39 -0.33 14.10
CA SER A 227 -3.23 -0.42 12.91
C SER A 227 -4.48 0.44 13.01
N GLN A 228 -4.98 0.69 14.22
CA GLN A 228 -6.13 1.54 14.46
C GLN A 228 -5.88 3.00 14.05
N TYR A 229 -4.66 3.52 14.23
CA TYR A 229 -4.32 4.88 13.79
C TYR A 229 -4.16 4.96 12.27
N LEU A 230 -3.49 3.97 11.67
CA LEU A 230 -3.39 3.86 10.21
C LEU A 230 -4.78 3.78 9.58
N LYS A 231 -5.69 3.01 10.18
CA LYS A 231 -7.10 2.95 9.81
C LYS A 231 -7.79 4.30 9.90
N THR A 232 -7.59 5.05 10.99
CA THR A 232 -8.18 6.38 11.17
C THR A 232 -7.71 7.32 10.06
N ILE A 233 -6.41 7.36 9.76
CA ILE A 233 -5.84 8.22 8.71
C ILE A 233 -6.38 7.83 7.32
N LEU A 234 -6.49 6.53 7.03
CA LEU A 234 -7.09 6.06 5.79
C LEU A 234 -8.58 6.43 5.69
N ALA A 235 -9.33 6.29 6.79
CA ALA A 235 -10.75 6.64 6.85
C ALA A 235 -10.97 8.15 6.63
N GLU A 236 -10.18 9.00 7.27
CA GLU A 236 -10.22 10.46 7.07
C GLU A 236 -9.92 10.81 5.61
N THR A 237 -8.92 10.15 5.01
CA THR A 237 -8.56 10.34 3.60
C THR A 237 -9.72 9.96 2.69
N LEU A 238 -10.34 8.80 2.91
CA LEU A 238 -11.51 8.33 2.17
C LEU A 238 -12.72 9.25 2.35
N LEU A 239 -12.96 9.75 3.56
CA LEU A 239 -14.05 10.68 3.84
C LEU A 239 -13.85 12.02 3.11
N GLN A 240 -12.61 12.54 3.06
CA GLN A 240 -12.29 13.74 2.28
C GLN A 240 -12.56 13.51 0.78
N LEU A 241 -12.09 12.40 0.23
CA LEU A 241 -12.32 12.05 -1.18
C LEU A 241 -13.82 11.85 -1.48
N GLN A 242 -14.58 11.30 -0.54
CA GLN A 242 -16.04 11.20 -0.65
C GLN A 242 -16.71 12.58 -0.66
N LYS A 243 -16.31 13.50 0.22
CA LYS A 243 -16.80 14.89 0.24
C LYS A 243 -16.48 15.65 -1.04
N GLU A 244 -15.37 15.30 -1.70
CA GLU A 244 -14.98 15.82 -3.01
C GLU A 244 -15.70 15.14 -4.20
N GLY A 245 -16.65 14.23 -3.93
CA GLY A 245 -17.39 13.51 -4.96
C GLY A 245 -16.54 12.55 -5.79
N LYS A 246 -15.41 12.07 -5.26
CA LYS A 246 -14.50 11.14 -5.96
C LYS A 246 -14.86 9.68 -5.77
N CYS A 247 -15.42 9.33 -4.62
CA CYS A 247 -15.82 7.97 -4.29
C CYS A 247 -17.01 7.94 -3.34
N LEU A 248 -17.63 6.77 -3.24
CA LEU A 248 -18.54 6.38 -2.17
C LEU A 248 -17.82 5.35 -1.28
N VAL A 249 -18.08 5.40 0.02
CA VAL A 249 -17.44 4.55 1.02
C VAL A 249 -18.48 3.98 1.97
N ILE A 250 -18.41 2.67 2.20
CA ILE A 250 -19.11 1.98 3.29
C ILE A 250 -18.08 1.47 4.30
N TYR A 251 -18.32 1.77 5.57
CA TYR A 251 -17.60 1.19 6.70
C TYR A 251 -18.25 -0.15 7.11
N GLU A 252 -17.82 -1.26 6.51
CA GLU A 252 -18.31 -2.61 6.81
C GLU A 252 -17.68 -3.15 8.12
N LYS A 253 -18.48 -3.30 9.17
CA LYS A 253 -17.99 -3.89 10.45
C LYS A 253 -17.94 -5.42 10.43
N ARG A 254 -18.85 -6.07 9.71
CA ARG A 254 -18.99 -7.55 9.70
C ARG A 254 -17.85 -8.22 8.95
N GLN A 255 -17.40 -7.59 7.88
CA GLN A 255 -16.16 -7.93 7.16
C GLN A 255 -15.30 -6.67 7.23
N PRO A 256 -14.24 -6.62 8.07
CA PRO A 256 -13.61 -5.36 8.48
C PRO A 256 -12.86 -4.66 7.33
N VAL A 257 -13.62 -4.01 6.45
CA VAL A 257 -13.17 -3.36 5.21
C VAL A 257 -13.88 -2.03 4.99
N PHE A 258 -13.18 -1.13 4.30
CA PHE A 258 -13.82 -0.03 3.59
C PHE A 258 -14.22 -0.55 2.22
N HIS A 259 -15.52 -0.57 1.93
CA HIS A 259 -16.03 -0.85 0.60
C HIS A 259 -16.11 0.46 -0.19
N VAL A 260 -15.25 0.59 -1.20
CA VAL A 260 -15.01 1.86 -1.90
C VAL A 260 -15.39 1.72 -3.37
N THR A 261 -16.22 2.62 -3.87
CA THR A 261 -16.64 2.68 -5.29
C THR A 261 -16.36 4.07 -5.84
N ILE A 262 -15.79 4.19 -7.04
CA ILE A 262 -15.57 5.52 -7.63
C ILE A 262 -16.91 6.22 -7.93
N ALA A 263 -16.93 7.54 -7.79
CA ALA A 263 -18.14 8.35 -7.98
C ALA A 263 -18.10 9.19 -9.27
N ARG A 264 -17.02 9.09 -10.06
CA ARG A 264 -16.83 9.82 -11.32
C ARG A 264 -15.71 9.17 -12.15
N LYS A 265 -15.57 9.64 -13.40
CA LYS A 265 -14.40 9.36 -14.26
C LYS A 265 -13.20 10.22 -13.87
N PHE A 266 -12.00 9.75 -14.18
CA PHE A 266 -10.72 10.40 -13.90
C PHE A 266 -9.96 10.64 -15.20
#